data_AF-A0A5N5D514-F1
#
_entry.id   AF-A0A5N5D514-F1
#
_cell.length_a   1.000
_cell.length_b   1.000
_cell.length_c   1.000
_cell.angle_alpha   90.00
_cell.angle_beta   90.00
_cell.angle_gamma   90.00
#
_symmetry.space_group_name_H-M   'P 1'
#
loop_
_entity.id
_entity.type
_entity.pdbx_description
1 polymer ?
#
loop_
_entity_poly.entity_id
_entity_poly.type
_entity_poly.pdbx_seq_one_letter_code
_entity_poly.pdbx_strand_id
1 'polypeptide(L)'
;MKFIVGLSFLASLAAAASVDVNKRETPLEVKLELLGNTGVKASITNTGSSALKLFKTGTLLDQQPVEKVEIHAADKQVSFDGIRYQVSTQGLTEEAFQSIAAGETIEVEFDAAETHDLSEGGAVELLSQGAFSFAESDSTTIAGVVPFISNVVSTSVDGAAAKRVHDSFHEKVKRTVVQSSCTGSQGTATRNAISACRSLAQRAQTAASSGSASKFQEYFKSTSSSTRSTVAAVFGRIVSECGSTTSGSSRYYCNDVLGACSNGVLAYTQPATSIMVNCPLFFSALSPTSSACHAQDQQTTILHEMTHLTQIKGTSDYGGYGYNFVQSLSAAQNLNHADTYTLYAQALYAGC
;
A
#
# COMPACT_ATOMS: atom_id res chain seq x y z
N MET A 1 30.02 22.27 -58.94
CA MET A 1 30.24 22.19 -57.48
C MET A 1 29.11 22.90 -56.76
N LYS A 2 28.17 22.17 -56.15
CA LYS A 2 27.26 22.70 -55.11
C LYS A 2 26.98 21.57 -54.13
N PHE A 3 27.54 21.71 -52.93
CA PHE A 3 27.31 20.84 -51.79
C PHE A 3 25.89 21.05 -51.26
N ILE A 4 25.16 19.96 -51.02
CA ILE A 4 23.92 19.96 -50.23
C ILE A 4 24.33 19.64 -48.79
N VAL A 5 24.21 20.62 -47.90
CA VAL A 5 24.38 20.42 -46.45
C VAL A 5 23.00 20.06 -45.89
N GLY A 6 22.86 18.83 -45.40
CA GLY A 6 21.69 18.41 -44.63
C GLY A 6 21.77 18.94 -43.21
N LEU A 7 20.77 19.74 -42.80
CA LEU A 7 20.55 20.05 -41.39
C LEU A 7 19.78 18.90 -40.75
N SER A 8 20.47 18.14 -39.89
CA SER A 8 19.82 17.21 -38.95
C SER A 8 19.17 18.02 -37.83
N PHE A 9 17.84 18.01 -37.75
CA PHE A 9 17.11 18.50 -36.58
C PHE A 9 17.26 17.50 -35.44
N LEU A 10 18.12 17.81 -34.47
CA LEU A 10 18.11 17.19 -33.14
C LEU A 10 16.88 17.71 -32.41
N ALA A 11 15.82 16.91 -32.35
CA ALA A 11 14.70 17.15 -31.45
C ALA A 11 15.19 16.93 -30.01
N SER A 12 15.36 18.04 -29.28
CA SER A 12 15.58 18.01 -27.85
C SER A 12 14.26 17.57 -27.19
N LEU A 13 14.19 16.34 -26.69
CA LEU A 13 13.19 16.00 -25.69
C LEU A 13 13.49 16.83 -24.45
N ALA A 14 12.73 17.90 -24.25
CA ALA A 14 12.64 18.54 -22.96
C ALA A 14 11.97 17.55 -22.01
N ALA A 15 12.77 16.88 -21.17
CA ALA A 15 12.24 16.17 -20.02
C ALA A 15 11.55 17.21 -19.13
N ALA A 16 10.23 17.19 -19.12
CA ALA A 16 9.46 17.90 -18.13
C ALA A 16 9.70 17.20 -16.79
N ALA A 17 10.78 17.56 -16.10
CA ALA A 17 10.88 17.31 -14.67
C ALA A 17 9.71 18.09 -14.04
N SER A 18 8.63 17.40 -13.73
CA SER A 18 7.56 17.92 -12.89
C SER A 18 8.17 18.20 -11.53
N VAL A 19 8.62 19.44 -11.33
CA VAL A 19 8.95 19.94 -10.00
C VAL A 19 7.64 19.91 -9.21
N ASP A 20 7.54 19.00 -8.25
CA ASP A 20 6.38 18.89 -7.39
C ASP A 20 6.29 20.15 -6.52
N VAL A 21 5.38 21.05 -6.92
CA VAL A 21 5.11 22.34 -6.27
C VAL A 21 4.53 22.14 -4.86
N ASN A 22 4.26 20.89 -4.44
CA ASN A 22 3.74 20.55 -3.11
C ASN A 22 4.75 19.79 -2.23
N LYS A 23 6.06 19.80 -2.52
CA LYS A 23 7.07 19.22 -1.62
C LYS A 23 6.98 19.91 -0.25
N ARG A 24 6.21 19.32 0.67
CA ARG A 24 6.16 19.74 2.07
C ARG A 24 7.56 19.60 2.63
N GLU A 25 8.02 20.60 3.38
CA GLU A 25 9.20 20.43 4.20
C GLU A 25 8.98 19.22 5.10
N THR A 26 9.79 18.19 4.91
CA THR A 26 9.77 16.95 5.68
C THR A 26 11.18 16.72 6.21
N PRO A 27 11.32 16.28 7.47
CA PRO A 27 12.62 15.95 8.04
C PRO A 27 13.24 14.67 7.45
N LEU A 28 12.52 13.91 6.60
CA LEU A 28 13.09 12.75 5.92
C LEU A 28 13.41 13.03 4.45
N GLU A 29 14.69 12.88 4.11
CA GLU A 29 15.14 12.77 2.72
C GLU A 29 15.26 11.27 2.36
N VAL A 30 14.70 10.88 1.21
CA VAL A 30 14.89 9.55 0.65
C VAL A 30 15.58 9.68 -0.71
N LYS A 31 16.67 8.95 -0.91
CA LYS A 31 17.40 8.90 -2.18
C LYS A 31 17.47 7.47 -2.70
N LEU A 32 17.16 7.30 -3.98
CA LEU A 32 17.26 6.02 -4.68
C LEU A 32 18.49 5.99 -5.58
N GLU A 33 19.22 4.89 -5.54
CA GLU A 33 20.36 4.56 -6.40
C GLU A 33 20.18 3.16 -7.00
N LEU A 34 20.56 2.96 -8.25
CA LEU A 34 20.52 1.63 -8.87
C LEU A 34 21.75 0.80 -8.53
N LEU A 35 21.51 -0.46 -8.21
CA LEU A 35 22.48 -1.51 -7.99
C LEU A 35 22.35 -2.55 -9.11
N GLY A 36 23.06 -2.33 -10.21
CA GLY A 36 23.02 -3.22 -11.36
C GLY A 36 21.77 -3.03 -12.23
N ASN A 37 21.04 -4.11 -12.51
CA ASN A 37 19.90 -4.09 -13.45
C ASN A 37 18.63 -3.53 -12.80
N THR A 38 18.15 -4.21 -11.75
CA THR A 38 16.87 -3.90 -11.06
C THR A 38 17.03 -3.81 -9.54
N GLY A 39 18.25 -4.03 -9.03
CA GLY A 39 18.58 -3.75 -7.64
C GLY A 39 18.52 -2.25 -7.37
N VAL A 40 18.02 -1.88 -6.20
CA VAL A 40 17.85 -0.50 -5.75
C VAL A 40 18.36 -0.39 -4.32
N LYS A 41 19.15 0.66 -4.07
CA LYS A 41 19.48 1.12 -2.73
C LYS A 41 18.66 2.36 -2.42
N ALA A 42 17.91 2.34 -1.32
CA ALA A 42 17.27 3.52 -0.77
C ALA A 42 18.04 4.00 0.48
N SER A 43 18.52 5.24 0.43
CA SER A 43 19.14 5.94 1.57
C SER A 43 18.11 6.87 2.20
N ILE A 44 17.74 6.59 3.45
CA ILE A 44 16.75 7.34 4.23
C ILE A 44 17.50 8.16 5.27
N THR A 45 17.53 9.48 5.11
CA THR A 45 18.29 10.41 5.96
C THR A 45 17.34 11.26 6.79
N ASN A 46 17.57 11.31 8.11
CA ASN A 46 16.91 12.28 8.98
C ASN A 46 17.64 13.62 8.92
N THR A 47 17.09 14.55 8.15
CA THR A 47 17.59 15.92 7.97
C THR A 47 17.05 16.90 9.03
N GLY A 48 16.17 16.42 9.93
CA GLY A 48 15.65 17.18 11.06
C GLY A 48 16.66 17.36 12.20
N SER A 49 16.23 18.08 13.23
CA SER A 49 17.05 18.40 14.41
C SER A 49 16.88 17.42 15.59
N SER A 50 15.97 16.45 15.49
CA SER A 50 15.69 15.47 16.55
C SER A 50 15.62 14.06 15.98
N ALA A 51 15.83 13.05 16.83
CA ALA A 51 15.66 11.67 16.43
C ALA A 51 14.20 11.37 16.04
N LEU A 52 14.01 10.44 15.09
CA LEU A 52 12.71 9.90 14.71
C LEU A 52 12.69 8.41 15.03
N LYS A 53 11.55 7.90 15.51
CA LYS A 53 11.33 6.47 15.74
C LYS A 53 10.27 5.97 14.75
N LEU A 54 10.75 5.48 13.61
CA LEU A 54 9.96 5.17 12.43
C LEU A 54 9.35 3.78 12.52
N PHE A 55 8.07 3.64 12.22
CA PHE A 55 7.39 2.36 12.09
C PHE A 55 7.85 1.63 10.82
N LYS A 56 8.20 0.34 10.90
CA LYS A 56 8.83 -0.38 9.79
C LYS A 56 7.87 -1.15 8.89
N THR A 57 6.84 -1.77 9.45
CA THR A 57 6.00 -2.74 8.72
C THR A 57 5.22 -2.06 7.61
N GLY A 58 5.25 -2.63 6.40
CA GLY A 58 4.65 -2.07 5.20
C GLY A 58 5.47 -0.98 4.50
N THR A 59 6.65 -0.62 5.00
CA THR A 59 7.45 0.52 4.51
C THR A 59 8.70 0.09 3.72
N LEU A 60 9.51 1.06 3.28
CA LEU A 60 10.85 0.81 2.74
C LEU A 60 11.75 -0.02 3.68
N LEU A 61 11.52 0.07 5.00
CA LEU A 61 12.28 -0.67 6.01
C LEU A 61 11.77 -2.10 6.24
N ASP A 62 10.66 -2.48 5.62
CA ASP A 62 10.14 -3.84 5.72
C ASP A 62 11.05 -4.84 4.98
N GLN A 63 11.18 -6.03 5.55
CA GLN A 63 11.93 -7.14 4.95
C GLN A 63 11.05 -8.01 4.05
N GLN A 64 9.73 -7.83 4.12
CA GLN A 64 8.75 -8.53 3.29
C GLN A 64 8.60 -7.86 1.92
N PRO A 65 8.07 -8.57 0.91
CA PRO A 65 7.91 -8.08 -0.46
C PRO A 65 6.73 -7.11 -0.60
N VAL A 66 6.73 -6.04 0.19
CA VAL A 66 5.79 -4.92 0.08
C VAL A 66 6.24 -3.96 -1.03
N GLU A 67 5.37 -3.06 -1.46
CA GLU A 67 5.72 -2.10 -2.50
C GLU A 67 6.67 -1.03 -1.94
N LYS A 68 7.94 -1.12 -2.31
CA LYS A 68 8.99 -0.18 -1.91
C LYS A 68 9.22 0.91 -2.95
N VAL A 69 8.89 0.64 -4.21
CA VAL A 69 9.14 1.54 -5.33
C VAL A 69 7.98 1.48 -6.31
N GLU A 70 7.60 2.61 -6.87
CA GLU A 70 6.73 2.70 -8.02
C GLU A 70 7.60 2.71 -9.28
N ILE A 71 7.19 1.95 -10.29
CA ILE A 71 7.93 1.84 -11.55
C ILE A 71 7.03 2.29 -12.68
N HIS A 72 7.53 3.20 -13.51
CA HIS A 72 6.83 3.70 -14.68
C HIS A 72 7.59 3.30 -15.94
N ALA A 73 6.96 2.50 -16.80
CA ALA A 73 7.45 2.16 -18.13
C ALA A 73 6.65 2.97 -19.16
N ALA A 74 7.33 3.88 -19.86
CA ALA A 74 6.66 4.93 -20.65
C ALA A 74 5.60 5.66 -19.80
N ASP A 75 4.37 5.81 -20.29
CA ASP A 75 3.28 6.51 -19.58
C ASP A 75 2.43 5.58 -18.69
N LYS A 76 2.93 4.40 -18.30
CA LYS A 76 2.17 3.42 -17.50
C LYS A 76 2.96 2.97 -16.28
N GLN A 77 2.29 2.95 -15.13
CA GLN A 77 2.82 2.31 -13.93
C GLN A 77 2.80 0.78 -14.10
N VAL A 78 3.94 0.14 -13.88
CA VAL A 78 4.07 -1.32 -13.85
C VAL A 78 3.35 -1.82 -12.60
N SER A 79 2.53 -2.85 -12.78
CA SER A 79 1.74 -3.41 -11.67
C SER A 79 2.64 -4.01 -10.60
N PHE A 80 2.22 -3.85 -9.35
CA PHE A 80 2.82 -4.51 -8.19
C PHE A 80 2.19 -5.90 -7.97
N ASP A 81 3.01 -6.93 -7.74
CA ASP A 81 2.57 -8.31 -7.52
C ASP A 81 3.07 -8.94 -6.21
N GLY A 82 3.66 -8.11 -5.34
CA GLY A 82 3.98 -8.45 -3.96
C GLY A 82 2.79 -8.41 -3.01
N ILE A 83 3.06 -8.11 -1.74
CA ILE A 83 2.10 -8.21 -0.63
C ILE A 83 1.66 -6.81 -0.17
N ARG A 84 0.36 -6.67 0.05
CA ARG A 84 -0.27 -5.54 0.72
C ARG A 84 -0.71 -5.96 2.12
N TYR A 85 -0.63 -5.06 3.08
CA TYR A 85 -0.95 -5.38 4.47
C TYR A 85 -2.13 -4.56 4.94
N GLN A 86 -2.81 -5.08 5.97
CA GLN A 86 -3.30 -4.22 7.02
C GLN A 86 -2.55 -4.49 8.31
N VAL A 87 -2.06 -3.39 8.88
CA VAL A 87 -1.19 -3.42 10.05
C VAL A 87 -1.94 -2.82 11.25
N SER A 88 -1.75 -3.42 12.42
CA SER A 88 -2.28 -2.92 13.68
C SER A 88 -1.64 -1.58 13.99
N THR A 89 -2.47 -0.59 14.33
CA THR A 89 -2.04 0.71 14.84
C THR A 89 -1.99 0.74 16.37
N GLN A 90 -2.26 -0.41 17.02
CA GLN A 90 -2.36 -0.57 18.47
C GLN A 90 -1.51 -1.75 18.94
N GLY A 91 -1.08 -1.70 20.20
CA GLY A 91 -0.33 -2.79 20.83
C GLY A 91 1.03 -3.07 20.16
N LEU A 92 1.63 -2.06 19.56
CA LEU A 92 2.94 -2.15 18.91
C LEU A 92 4.05 -2.31 19.95
N THR A 93 5.06 -3.09 19.60
CA THR A 93 6.26 -3.32 20.41
C THR A 93 7.44 -2.50 19.87
N GLU A 94 8.50 -2.37 20.67
CA GLU A 94 9.74 -1.69 20.25
C GLU A 94 10.34 -2.25 18.95
N GLU A 95 10.22 -3.56 18.73
CA GLU A 95 10.70 -4.23 17.53
C GLU A 95 10.01 -3.76 16.24
N ALA A 96 8.83 -3.16 16.34
CA ALA A 96 8.11 -2.64 15.18
C ALA A 96 8.70 -1.31 14.66
N PHE A 97 9.62 -0.69 15.42
CA PHE A 97 10.20 0.60 15.11
C PHE A 97 11.68 0.50 14.75
N GLN A 98 12.16 1.56 14.08
CA GLN A 98 13.55 1.85 13.79
C GLN A 98 13.83 3.30 14.18
N SER A 99 14.72 3.51 15.13
CA SER A 99 15.18 4.85 15.47
C SER A 99 16.23 5.34 14.46
N ILE A 100 16.17 6.62 14.12
CA ILE A 100 17.13 7.33 13.28
C ILE A 100 17.45 8.68 13.92
N ALA A 101 18.70 8.87 14.34
CA ALA A 101 19.17 10.11 14.95
C ALA A 101 19.19 11.27 13.94
N ALA A 102 19.26 12.51 14.43
CA ALA A 102 19.44 13.68 13.56
C ALA A 102 20.75 13.56 12.77
N GLY A 103 20.69 13.71 11.45
CA GLY A 103 21.81 13.54 10.52
C GLY A 103 22.16 12.08 10.19
N GLU A 104 21.53 11.09 10.82
CA GLU A 104 21.78 9.68 10.52
C GLU A 104 21.11 9.28 9.20
N THR A 105 21.71 8.30 8.52
CA THR A 105 21.19 7.68 7.30
C THR A 105 21.07 6.18 7.48
N ILE A 106 19.93 5.63 7.10
CA ILE A 106 19.69 4.19 7.01
C ILE A 106 19.67 3.82 5.53
N GLU A 107 20.40 2.78 5.16
CA GLU A 107 20.39 2.24 3.80
C GLU A 107 19.63 0.92 3.78
N VAL A 108 18.75 0.76 2.80
CA VAL A 108 18.06 -0.50 2.52
C VAL A 108 18.25 -0.87 1.06
N GLU A 109 18.48 -2.14 0.80
CA GLU A 109 18.61 -2.69 -0.54
C GLU A 109 17.44 -3.64 -0.83
N PHE A 110 16.93 -3.59 -2.05
CA PHE A 110 15.89 -4.48 -2.55
C PHE A 110 16.01 -4.61 -4.07
N ASP A 111 15.41 -5.63 -4.66
CA ASP A 111 15.35 -5.76 -6.11
C ASP A 111 13.92 -5.51 -6.60
N ALA A 112 13.77 -4.47 -7.43
CA ALA A 112 12.49 -4.04 -7.94
C ALA A 112 11.78 -5.14 -8.75
N ALA A 113 12.54 -6.04 -9.38
CA ALA A 113 12.01 -7.16 -10.15
C ALA A 113 11.46 -8.31 -9.27
N GLU A 114 11.61 -8.26 -7.95
CA GLU A 114 10.96 -9.23 -7.04
C GLU A 114 9.46 -8.99 -6.92
N THR A 115 8.99 -7.76 -7.14
CA THR A 115 7.60 -7.35 -6.89
C THR A 115 6.95 -6.57 -8.04
N HIS A 116 7.67 -6.43 -9.14
CA HIS A 116 7.18 -5.90 -10.40
C HIS A 116 7.72 -6.75 -11.54
N ASP A 117 6.84 -7.21 -12.43
CA ASP A 117 7.27 -7.92 -13.64
C ASP A 117 7.88 -6.93 -14.65
N LEU A 118 9.22 -6.92 -14.71
CA LEU A 118 10.00 -6.09 -15.63
C LEU A 118 10.54 -6.89 -16.82
N SER A 119 9.91 -8.02 -17.16
CA SER A 119 10.38 -8.91 -18.23
C SER A 119 10.30 -8.31 -19.63
N GLU A 120 9.47 -7.29 -19.84
CA GLU A 120 9.42 -6.51 -21.09
C GLU A 120 10.73 -5.75 -21.36
N GLY A 121 11.44 -5.35 -20.29
CA GLY A 121 12.67 -4.57 -20.37
C GLY A 121 12.48 -3.16 -20.93
N GLY A 122 13.60 -2.48 -21.22
CA GLY A 122 13.60 -1.13 -21.78
C GLY A 122 13.57 -0.03 -20.73
N ALA A 123 13.22 1.19 -21.17
CA ALA A 123 13.33 2.39 -20.34
C ALA A 123 12.24 2.45 -19.27
N VAL A 124 12.66 2.69 -18.02
CA VAL A 124 11.79 2.82 -16.86
C VAL A 124 12.24 3.96 -15.95
N GLU A 125 11.29 4.49 -15.17
CA GLU A 125 11.53 5.44 -14.09
C GLU A 125 11.09 4.85 -12.76
N LEU A 126 11.91 5.04 -11.73
CA LEU A 126 11.67 4.54 -10.37
C LEU A 126 11.50 5.73 -9.43
N LEU A 127 10.49 5.66 -8.56
CA LEU A 127 10.19 6.65 -7.53
C LEU A 127 9.67 5.94 -6.28
N SER A 128 10.07 6.38 -5.11
CA SER A 128 9.45 5.96 -3.84
C SER A 128 8.77 7.15 -3.19
N GLN A 129 7.50 6.98 -2.84
CA GLN A 129 6.72 8.00 -2.12
C GLN A 129 5.82 7.36 -1.08
N GLY A 130 5.59 8.07 0.02
CA GLY A 130 4.78 7.58 1.12
C GLY A 130 4.94 8.40 2.38
N ALA A 131 4.66 7.80 3.53
CA ALA A 131 5.03 8.37 4.82
C ALA A 131 5.37 7.25 5.80
N PHE A 132 6.22 7.55 6.77
CA PHE A 132 6.41 6.70 7.93
C PHE A 132 5.52 7.19 9.07
N SER A 133 4.75 6.29 9.68
CA SER A 133 4.25 6.55 11.03
C SER A 133 5.43 6.62 12.00
N PHE A 134 5.38 7.50 12.99
CA PHE A 134 6.41 7.59 14.02
C PHE A 134 5.82 7.58 15.43
N ALA A 135 6.62 7.12 16.39
CA ALA A 135 6.33 7.21 17.81
C ALA A 135 7.31 8.18 18.49
N GLU A 136 6.96 8.67 19.68
CA GLU A 136 7.90 9.36 20.55
C GLU A 136 8.98 8.39 21.07
N SER A 137 10.14 8.90 21.46
CA SER A 137 11.32 8.07 21.74
C SER A 137 11.08 7.02 22.84
N ASP A 138 10.29 7.38 23.86
CA ASP A 138 9.92 6.57 25.02
C ASP A 138 8.54 5.91 24.91
N SER A 139 7.98 5.83 23.70
CA SER A 139 6.66 5.28 23.43
C SER A 139 6.66 4.30 22.25
N THR A 140 5.69 3.39 22.21
CA THR A 140 5.36 2.57 21.05
C THR A 140 4.01 2.94 20.42
N THR A 141 3.39 4.02 20.91
CA THR A 141 2.16 4.57 20.33
C THR A 141 2.51 5.48 19.16
N ILE A 142 1.85 5.27 18.02
CA ILE A 142 2.01 6.16 16.85
C ILE A 142 1.52 7.57 17.23
N ALA A 143 2.44 8.53 17.19
CA ALA A 143 2.19 9.93 17.50
C ALA A 143 1.81 10.75 16.25
N GLY A 144 2.34 10.36 15.09
CA GLY A 144 2.10 11.07 13.84
C GLY A 144 2.69 10.35 12.63
N VAL A 145 2.79 11.09 11.53
CA VAL A 145 3.35 10.61 10.27
C VAL A 145 4.35 11.61 9.70
N VAL A 146 5.36 11.10 9.01
CA VAL A 146 6.41 11.89 8.37
C VAL A 146 6.48 11.50 6.88
N PRO A 147 5.99 12.36 5.96
CA PRO A 147 5.92 12.04 4.54
C PRO A 147 7.29 12.09 3.87
N PHE A 148 7.44 11.39 2.75
CA PHE A 148 8.63 11.50 1.91
C PHE A 148 8.27 11.29 0.44
N ILE A 149 9.14 11.82 -0.42
CA ILE A 149 9.19 11.51 -1.84
C ILE A 149 10.68 11.49 -2.23
N SER A 150 11.09 10.45 -2.96
CA SER A 150 12.47 10.30 -3.39
C SER A 150 12.79 11.14 -4.63
N ASN A 151 14.05 11.12 -5.06
CA ASN A 151 14.38 11.43 -6.45
C ASN A 151 13.77 10.39 -7.40
N VAL A 152 13.56 10.79 -8.65
CA VAL A 152 13.27 9.87 -9.76
C VAL A 152 14.59 9.31 -10.28
N VAL A 153 14.63 8.00 -10.54
CA VAL A 153 15.76 7.32 -11.17
C VAL A 153 15.31 6.78 -12.51
N SER A 154 15.85 7.32 -13.61
CA SER A 154 15.58 6.83 -14.96
C SER A 154 16.67 5.83 -15.39
N THR A 155 16.28 4.67 -15.92
CA THR A 155 17.21 3.61 -16.37
C THR A 155 16.64 2.78 -17.52
N SER A 156 17.43 1.83 -18.03
CA SER A 156 17.00 0.81 -18.99
C SER A 156 17.24 -0.59 -18.42
N VAL A 157 16.19 -1.40 -18.37
CA VAL A 157 16.19 -2.75 -17.80
C VAL A 157 16.47 -3.81 -18.87
N ASP A 158 17.40 -4.73 -18.58
CA ASP A 158 17.48 -6.03 -19.26
C ASP A 158 16.31 -6.90 -18.76
N GLY A 159 15.28 -7.03 -19.60
CA GLY A 159 14.07 -7.78 -19.27
C GLY A 159 14.31 -9.27 -19.05
N ALA A 160 15.26 -9.88 -19.76
CA ALA A 160 15.58 -11.29 -19.55
C ALA A 160 16.27 -11.52 -18.21
N ALA A 161 17.11 -10.59 -17.76
CA ALA A 161 17.70 -10.63 -16.43
C ALA A 161 16.66 -10.37 -15.34
N ALA A 162 15.80 -9.37 -15.51
CA ALA A 162 14.73 -9.07 -14.56
C ALA A 162 13.74 -10.24 -14.41
N LYS A 163 13.37 -10.89 -15.51
CA LYS A 163 12.51 -12.08 -15.49
C LYS A 163 13.09 -13.20 -14.61
N ARG A 164 14.41 -13.42 -14.64
CA ARG A 164 15.04 -14.47 -13.81
C ARG A 164 14.95 -14.15 -12.31
N VAL A 165 15.08 -12.88 -11.94
CA VAL A 165 14.89 -12.43 -10.55
C VAL A 165 13.44 -12.69 -10.13
N HIS A 166 12.49 -12.23 -10.94
CA HIS A 166 11.05 -12.40 -10.70
C HIS A 166 10.64 -13.86 -10.53
N ASP A 167 10.98 -14.72 -11.51
CA ASP A 167 10.67 -16.14 -11.48
C ASP A 167 11.29 -16.81 -10.24
N SER A 168 12.55 -16.50 -9.92
CA SER A 168 13.26 -17.09 -8.76
C SER A 168 12.60 -16.70 -7.44
N PHE A 169 12.18 -15.44 -7.31
CA PHE A 169 11.47 -14.96 -6.13
C PHE A 169 10.13 -15.68 -5.98
N HIS A 170 9.31 -15.70 -7.02
CA HIS A 170 7.99 -16.33 -6.98
C HIS A 170 8.04 -17.87 -6.84
N GLU A 171 9.06 -18.54 -7.36
CA GLU A 171 9.26 -19.98 -7.12
C GLU A 171 9.50 -20.31 -5.64
N LYS A 172 10.22 -19.45 -4.91
CA LYS A 172 10.44 -19.62 -3.47
C LYS A 172 9.13 -19.42 -2.71
N VAL A 173 8.35 -18.40 -3.06
CA VAL A 173 7.06 -18.09 -2.44
C VAL A 173 6.01 -19.19 -2.71
N LYS A 174 5.97 -19.75 -3.93
CA LYS A 174 5.03 -20.81 -4.33
C LYS A 174 5.20 -22.14 -3.58
N ARG A 175 6.34 -22.38 -2.91
CA ARG A 175 6.59 -23.62 -2.16
C ARG A 175 5.86 -23.69 -0.82
N THR A 176 5.21 -22.61 -0.38
CA THR A 176 4.37 -22.61 0.82
C THR A 176 3.03 -23.29 0.52
N VAL A 177 2.82 -24.47 1.11
CA VAL A 177 1.67 -25.34 0.81
C VAL A 177 0.36 -24.66 1.18
N VAL A 178 -0.47 -24.39 0.18
CA VAL A 178 -1.85 -23.96 0.32
C VAL A 178 -2.67 -25.12 0.92
N GLN A 179 -2.74 -25.17 2.25
CA GLN A 179 -3.63 -26.10 2.95
C GLN A 179 -5.06 -25.54 3.00
N SER A 180 -6.05 -26.42 3.19
CA SER A 180 -7.40 -25.99 3.58
C SER A 180 -7.31 -25.30 4.93
N SER A 181 -7.21 -23.97 4.93
CA SER A 181 -7.28 -23.16 6.13
C SER A 181 -8.68 -22.54 6.25
N CYS A 182 -9.07 -22.10 7.44
CA CYS A 182 -10.42 -21.65 7.82
C CYS A 182 -11.42 -22.74 8.26
N THR A 183 -11.02 -23.61 9.18
CA THR A 183 -11.94 -24.47 9.95
C THR A 183 -12.20 -23.91 11.36
N GLY A 184 -13.13 -24.53 12.10
CA GLY A 184 -13.38 -24.20 13.51
C GLY A 184 -13.79 -22.74 13.79
N SER A 185 -13.26 -22.18 14.87
CA SER A 185 -13.55 -20.81 15.33
C SER A 185 -13.02 -19.75 14.36
N GLN A 186 -11.80 -19.93 13.82
CA GLN A 186 -11.23 -19.02 12.83
C GLN A 186 -12.08 -18.97 11.56
N GLY A 187 -12.49 -20.12 11.04
CA GLY A 187 -13.39 -20.17 9.88
C GLY A 187 -14.73 -19.48 10.13
N THR A 188 -15.26 -19.59 11.35
CA THR A 188 -16.50 -18.92 11.74
C THR A 188 -16.32 -17.40 11.84
N ALA A 189 -15.24 -16.94 12.48
CA ALA A 189 -14.91 -15.51 12.57
C ALA A 189 -14.73 -14.89 11.19
N THR A 190 -13.98 -15.53 10.29
CA THR A 190 -13.77 -15.06 8.91
C THR A 190 -15.09 -14.95 8.14
N ARG A 191 -15.97 -15.96 8.17
CA ARG A 191 -17.28 -15.89 7.49
C ARG A 191 -18.17 -14.78 8.06
N ASN A 192 -18.17 -14.60 9.37
CA ASN A 192 -18.92 -13.51 10.02
C ASN A 192 -18.37 -12.14 9.60
N ALA A 193 -17.04 -11.99 9.58
CA ALA A 193 -16.38 -10.76 9.17
C ALA A 193 -16.65 -10.41 7.69
N ILE A 194 -16.66 -11.40 6.79
CA ILE A 194 -17.04 -11.21 5.38
C ILE A 194 -18.50 -10.75 5.26
N SER A 195 -19.43 -11.38 5.99
CA SER A 195 -20.84 -10.95 6.00
C SER A 195 -21.02 -9.52 6.55
N ALA A 196 -20.23 -9.16 7.57
CA ALA A 196 -20.24 -7.81 8.14
C ALA A 196 -19.61 -6.78 7.17
N CYS A 197 -18.50 -7.13 6.50
CA CYS A 197 -17.89 -6.35 5.41
C CYS A 197 -18.94 -5.96 4.35
N ARG A 198 -19.75 -6.92 3.89
CA ARG A 198 -20.81 -6.65 2.90
C ARG A 198 -21.77 -5.57 3.39
N SER A 199 -22.23 -5.70 4.63
CA SER A 199 -23.17 -4.77 5.25
C SER A 199 -22.57 -3.38 5.42
N LEU A 200 -21.30 -3.32 5.83
CA LEU A 200 -20.51 -2.09 5.98
C LEU A 200 -20.31 -1.39 4.63
N ALA A 201 -19.88 -2.13 3.61
CA ALA A 201 -19.67 -1.63 2.25
C ALA A 201 -20.97 -1.13 1.61
N GLN A 202 -22.11 -1.80 1.82
CA GLN A 202 -23.41 -1.35 1.32
C GLN A 202 -23.82 0.02 1.88
N ARG A 203 -23.55 0.25 3.18
CA ARG A 203 -23.78 1.56 3.82
C ARG A 203 -22.85 2.62 3.24
N ALA A 204 -21.56 2.30 3.11
CA ALA A 204 -20.56 3.21 2.57
C ALA A 204 -20.81 3.54 1.09
N GLN A 205 -21.28 2.59 0.28
CA GLN A 205 -21.71 2.81 -1.11
C GLN A 205 -22.83 3.86 -1.20
N THR A 206 -23.85 3.71 -0.36
CA THR A 206 -25.01 4.63 -0.31
C THR A 206 -24.57 6.02 0.12
N ALA A 207 -23.74 6.11 1.16
CA ALA A 207 -23.21 7.37 1.66
C ALA A 207 -22.26 8.04 0.66
N ALA A 208 -21.41 7.28 -0.03
CA ALA A 208 -20.57 7.82 -1.10
C ALA A 208 -21.42 8.45 -2.20
N SER A 209 -22.55 7.85 -2.56
CA SER A 209 -23.45 8.36 -3.60
C SER A 209 -24.26 9.59 -3.17
N SER A 210 -24.76 9.61 -1.92
CA SER A 210 -25.81 10.58 -1.51
C SER A 210 -25.71 11.11 -0.08
N GLY A 211 -24.74 10.63 0.70
CA GLY A 211 -24.51 11.04 2.09
C GLY A 211 -23.81 12.39 2.23
N SER A 212 -23.37 12.69 3.45
CA SER A 212 -22.71 13.96 3.80
C SER A 212 -21.50 14.26 2.92
N ALA A 213 -21.50 15.44 2.30
CA ALA A 213 -20.37 15.91 1.50
C ALA A 213 -19.14 16.20 2.37
N SER A 214 -19.31 16.73 3.59
CA SER A 214 -18.19 17.02 4.50
C SER A 214 -17.51 15.74 4.96
N LYS A 215 -18.29 14.72 5.32
CA LYS A 215 -17.74 13.40 5.69
C LYS A 215 -17.00 12.75 4.52
N PHE A 216 -17.54 12.83 3.31
CA PHE A 216 -16.85 12.32 2.13
C PHE A 216 -15.54 13.11 1.86
N GLN A 217 -15.57 14.43 2.01
CA GLN A 217 -14.39 15.30 1.82
C GLN A 217 -13.28 15.01 2.84
N GLU A 218 -13.62 14.68 4.07
CA GLU A 218 -12.66 14.33 5.12
C GLU A 218 -11.73 13.19 4.71
N TYR A 219 -12.26 12.17 4.03
CA TYR A 219 -11.50 10.99 3.62
C TYR A 219 -10.97 11.11 2.19
N PHE A 220 -11.78 11.59 1.25
CA PHE A 220 -11.39 11.61 -0.17
C PHE A 220 -10.88 12.97 -0.67
N LYS A 221 -10.90 14.01 0.17
CA LYS A 221 -10.43 15.38 -0.13
C LYS A 221 -11.02 15.97 -1.40
N SER A 222 -12.21 15.52 -1.75
CA SER A 222 -12.98 15.88 -2.93
C SER A 222 -14.46 15.77 -2.60
N THR A 223 -15.30 16.54 -3.27
CA THR A 223 -16.77 16.40 -3.21
C THR A 223 -17.37 16.24 -4.60
N SER A 224 -16.53 16.08 -5.62
CA SER A 224 -16.99 16.00 -7.01
C SER A 224 -17.87 14.78 -7.23
N SER A 225 -18.87 14.92 -8.11
CA SER A 225 -19.77 13.81 -8.47
C SER A 225 -18.98 12.64 -9.06
N SER A 226 -17.94 12.89 -9.87
CA SER A 226 -17.10 11.85 -10.45
C SER A 226 -16.34 11.06 -9.39
N THR A 227 -15.69 11.71 -8.42
CA THR A 227 -15.01 11.01 -7.31
C THR A 227 -16.01 10.20 -6.48
N ARG A 228 -17.17 10.77 -6.17
CA ARG A 228 -18.24 10.09 -5.41
C ARG A 228 -18.75 8.85 -6.13
N SER A 229 -19.00 8.93 -7.44
CA SER A 229 -19.38 7.78 -8.26
C SER A 229 -18.30 6.70 -8.32
N THR A 230 -17.02 7.09 -8.44
CA THR A 230 -15.90 6.14 -8.39
C THR A 230 -15.87 5.38 -7.07
N VAL A 231 -15.95 6.10 -5.93
CA VAL A 231 -15.92 5.47 -4.60
C VAL A 231 -17.13 4.58 -4.38
N ALA A 232 -18.33 5.01 -4.79
CA ALA A 232 -19.53 4.19 -4.73
C ALA A 232 -19.42 2.91 -5.58
N ALA A 233 -18.79 2.99 -6.76
CA ALA A 233 -18.54 1.82 -7.60
C ALA A 233 -17.57 0.82 -6.94
N VAL A 234 -16.51 1.31 -6.28
CA VAL A 234 -15.58 0.47 -5.51
C VAL A 234 -16.32 -0.27 -4.39
N PHE A 235 -17.09 0.44 -3.56
CA PHE A 235 -17.89 -0.22 -2.52
C PHE A 235 -18.92 -1.20 -3.10
N GLY A 236 -19.50 -0.92 -4.26
CA GLY A 236 -20.39 -1.85 -4.96
C GLY A 236 -19.71 -3.16 -5.34
N ARG A 237 -18.44 -3.10 -5.79
CA ARG A 237 -17.65 -4.30 -6.06
C ARG A 237 -17.32 -5.06 -4.77
N ILE A 238 -17.00 -4.36 -3.69
CA ILE A 238 -16.79 -4.97 -2.37
C ILE A 238 -18.07 -5.69 -1.90
N VAL A 239 -19.26 -5.09 -2.09
CA VAL A 239 -20.55 -5.73 -1.77
C VAL A 239 -20.72 -7.04 -2.55
N SER A 240 -20.34 -7.06 -3.83
CA SER A 240 -20.39 -8.28 -4.65
C SER A 240 -19.42 -9.34 -4.14
N GLU A 241 -18.17 -8.97 -3.87
CA GLU A 241 -17.12 -9.91 -3.43
C GLU A 241 -17.38 -10.44 -2.02
N CYS A 242 -17.72 -9.57 -1.04
CA CYS A 242 -18.18 -9.98 0.29
C CYS A 242 -19.57 -10.65 0.26
N GLY A 243 -20.18 -10.82 -0.92
CA GLY A 243 -21.48 -11.46 -1.14
C GLY A 243 -21.45 -12.99 -1.08
N SER A 244 -20.26 -13.60 -1.15
CA SER A 244 -20.06 -15.04 -1.12
C SER A 244 -18.80 -15.40 -0.34
N THR A 245 -18.78 -16.60 0.23
CA THR A 245 -17.57 -17.19 0.86
C THR A 245 -17.09 -18.44 0.10
N THR A 246 -17.73 -18.76 -1.03
CA THR A 246 -17.47 -19.98 -1.83
C THR A 246 -17.29 -19.68 -3.32
N SER A 247 -17.38 -18.42 -3.71
CA SER A 247 -17.21 -17.93 -5.08
C SER A 247 -16.76 -16.46 -5.00
N GLY A 248 -16.31 -15.91 -6.12
CA GLY A 248 -15.73 -14.56 -6.16
C GLY A 248 -14.35 -14.60 -6.80
N SER A 249 -13.64 -13.49 -6.69
CA SER A 249 -12.30 -13.31 -7.24
C SER A 249 -11.22 -13.78 -6.28
N SER A 250 -11.49 -13.68 -4.97
CA SER A 250 -10.53 -13.91 -3.90
C SER A 250 -10.48 -15.37 -3.42
N ARG A 251 -9.31 -15.77 -2.94
CA ARG A 251 -9.09 -16.99 -2.17
C ARG A 251 -8.68 -16.62 -0.76
N TYR A 252 -9.53 -16.94 0.20
CA TYR A 252 -9.33 -16.62 1.61
C TYR A 252 -8.66 -17.74 2.39
N TYR A 253 -7.70 -17.35 3.22
CA TYR A 253 -7.01 -18.25 4.14
C TYR A 253 -6.99 -17.67 5.56
N CYS A 254 -7.01 -18.56 6.55
CA CYS A 254 -6.94 -18.21 7.98
C CYS A 254 -5.58 -18.55 8.58
N ASN A 255 -4.69 -19.12 7.78
CA ASN A 255 -3.32 -19.44 8.11
C ASN A 255 -2.41 -18.79 7.08
N ASP A 256 -1.19 -18.46 7.50
CA ASP A 256 -0.21 -17.80 6.65
C ASP A 256 0.29 -18.74 5.55
N VAL A 257 -0.16 -18.51 4.31
CA VAL A 257 0.21 -19.33 3.15
C VAL A 257 1.33 -18.70 2.31
N LEU A 258 1.80 -17.49 2.62
CA LEU A 258 2.90 -16.81 1.93
C LEU A 258 4.07 -16.45 2.85
N GLY A 259 3.98 -16.73 4.16
CA GLY A 259 5.04 -16.39 5.13
C GLY A 259 5.11 -14.91 5.47
N ALA A 260 4.01 -14.18 5.29
CA ALA A 260 3.95 -12.72 5.38
C ALA A 260 3.22 -12.22 6.63
N CYS A 261 2.71 -13.12 7.47
CA CYS A 261 2.22 -12.75 8.78
C CYS A 261 3.40 -12.56 9.74
N SER A 262 3.59 -11.33 10.20
CA SER A 262 4.59 -10.98 11.22
C SER A 262 3.96 -10.19 12.35
N ASN A 263 4.78 -9.80 13.34
CA ASN A 263 4.34 -8.91 14.42
C ASN A 263 3.69 -7.64 13.83
N GLY A 264 2.52 -7.28 14.36
CA GLY A 264 1.74 -6.13 13.93
C GLY A 264 0.84 -6.36 12.72
N VAL A 265 1.04 -7.39 11.90
CA VAL A 265 0.21 -7.62 10.70
C VAL A 265 -1.14 -8.25 11.09
N LEU A 266 -2.24 -7.59 10.74
CA LEU A 266 -3.61 -8.09 10.95
C LEU A 266 -4.03 -9.02 9.80
N ALA A 267 -3.80 -8.60 8.58
CA ALA A 267 -4.12 -9.36 7.38
C ALA A 267 -3.21 -8.93 6.22
N TYR A 268 -3.26 -9.70 5.13
CA TYR A 268 -2.58 -9.33 3.90
C TYR A 268 -3.31 -9.82 2.65
N THR A 269 -3.01 -9.16 1.54
CA THR A 269 -3.47 -9.51 0.19
C THR A 269 -2.30 -9.55 -0.76
N GLN A 270 -2.22 -10.59 -1.59
CA GLN A 270 -1.37 -10.60 -2.79
C GLN A 270 -2.26 -10.32 -4.01
N PRO A 271 -2.25 -9.09 -4.57
CA PRO A 271 -3.20 -8.70 -5.61
C PRO A 271 -3.11 -9.57 -6.88
N ALA A 272 -1.90 -9.94 -7.28
CA ALA A 272 -1.66 -10.70 -8.52
C ALA A 272 -2.26 -12.12 -8.53
N THR A 273 -2.38 -12.75 -7.35
CA THR A 273 -2.95 -14.10 -7.20
C THR A 273 -4.33 -14.10 -6.54
N SER A 274 -4.79 -12.91 -6.13
CA SER A 274 -6.05 -12.70 -5.39
C SER A 274 -6.13 -13.55 -4.12
N ILE A 275 -4.99 -13.76 -3.47
CA ILE A 275 -4.89 -14.45 -2.18
C ILE A 275 -5.06 -13.43 -1.08
N MET A 276 -5.92 -13.73 -0.11
CA MET A 276 -6.17 -12.91 1.06
C MET A 276 -6.03 -13.77 2.31
N VAL A 277 -5.36 -13.24 3.32
CA VAL A 277 -5.02 -14.00 4.52
C VAL A 277 -5.29 -13.19 5.77
N ASN A 278 -6.05 -13.77 6.69
CA ASN A 278 -6.16 -13.27 8.05
C ASN A 278 -4.99 -13.82 8.87
N CYS A 279 -4.14 -12.93 9.38
CA CYS A 279 -3.03 -13.32 10.25
C CYS A 279 -3.51 -13.65 11.67
N PRO A 280 -2.70 -14.30 12.51
CA PRO A 280 -3.10 -14.65 13.88
C PRO A 280 -3.67 -13.47 14.68
N LEU A 281 -3.12 -12.27 14.48
CA LEU A 281 -3.54 -11.04 15.18
C LEU A 281 -4.98 -10.62 14.85
N PHE A 282 -5.48 -10.90 13.64
CA PHE A 282 -6.89 -10.70 13.28
C PHE A 282 -7.84 -11.44 14.21
N PHE A 283 -7.47 -12.65 14.63
CA PHE A 283 -8.31 -13.49 15.49
C PHE A 283 -8.13 -13.19 16.97
N SER A 284 -6.90 -12.84 17.39
CA SER A 284 -6.57 -12.67 18.82
C SER A 284 -6.73 -11.24 19.34
N ALA A 285 -6.60 -10.22 18.48
CA ALA A 285 -6.61 -8.81 18.89
C ALA A 285 -7.82 -8.02 18.39
N LEU A 286 -8.47 -8.43 17.30
CA LEU A 286 -9.61 -7.69 16.76
C LEU A 286 -10.94 -8.21 17.29
N SER A 287 -11.78 -7.28 17.74
CA SER A 287 -13.21 -7.53 17.92
C SER A 287 -13.91 -7.72 16.56
N PRO A 288 -15.07 -8.41 16.50
CA PRO A 288 -15.83 -8.54 15.25
C PRO A 288 -16.24 -7.19 14.65
N THR A 289 -16.66 -6.25 15.51
CA THR A 289 -17.08 -4.89 15.14
C THR A 289 -16.76 -3.92 16.28
N SER A 290 -16.42 -2.67 15.96
CA SER A 290 -16.20 -1.60 16.93
C SER A 290 -17.00 -0.33 16.59
N SER A 291 -17.61 0.27 17.61
CA SER A 291 -18.26 1.59 17.50
C SER A 291 -17.35 2.73 17.97
N ALA A 292 -16.10 2.45 18.34
CA ALA A 292 -15.11 3.50 18.61
C ALA A 292 -14.61 4.08 17.30
N CYS A 293 -14.53 5.40 17.18
CA CYS A 293 -14.08 6.06 15.95
C CYS A 293 -12.68 5.61 15.53
N HIS A 294 -12.56 5.29 14.25
CA HIS A 294 -11.33 4.90 13.56
C HIS A 294 -10.68 3.62 14.11
N ALA A 295 -11.43 2.82 14.88
CA ALA A 295 -10.95 1.55 15.40
C ALA A 295 -10.81 0.50 14.29
N GLN A 296 -9.82 -0.37 14.44
CA GLN A 296 -9.66 -1.56 13.62
C GLN A 296 -10.47 -2.72 14.22
N ASP A 297 -11.21 -3.42 13.38
CA ASP A 297 -12.05 -4.57 13.74
C ASP A 297 -12.06 -5.58 12.57
N GLN A 298 -12.64 -6.76 12.77
CA GLN A 298 -12.59 -7.81 11.75
C GLN A 298 -13.31 -7.42 10.44
N GLN A 299 -14.45 -6.73 10.52
CA GLN A 299 -15.21 -6.32 9.32
C GLN A 299 -14.45 -5.25 8.49
N THR A 300 -13.80 -4.30 9.17
CA THR A 300 -13.01 -3.24 8.52
C THR A 300 -11.73 -3.83 7.95
N THR A 301 -11.12 -4.82 8.62
CA THR A 301 -9.96 -5.49 8.06
C THR A 301 -10.26 -6.30 6.83
N ILE A 302 -11.37 -7.03 6.79
CA ILE A 302 -11.80 -7.66 5.55
C ILE A 302 -12.05 -6.61 4.46
N LEU A 303 -12.71 -5.49 4.78
CA LEU A 303 -12.98 -4.43 3.81
C LEU A 303 -11.68 -3.84 3.23
N HIS A 304 -10.69 -3.56 4.07
CA HIS A 304 -9.37 -3.05 3.68
C HIS A 304 -8.75 -3.97 2.63
N GLU A 305 -8.61 -5.24 2.98
CA GLU A 305 -7.98 -6.24 2.12
C GLU A 305 -8.72 -6.39 0.79
N MET A 306 -10.06 -6.30 0.78
CA MET A 306 -10.85 -6.36 -0.45
C MET A 306 -10.48 -5.23 -1.42
N THR A 307 -10.08 -4.06 -0.94
CA THR A 307 -9.71 -2.94 -1.81
C THR A 307 -8.42 -3.20 -2.61
N HIS A 308 -7.51 -4.04 -2.07
CA HIS A 308 -6.25 -4.40 -2.73
C HIS A 308 -6.44 -5.33 -3.92
N LEU A 309 -7.54 -6.07 -3.99
CA LEU A 309 -7.87 -6.91 -5.14
C LEU A 309 -7.95 -6.04 -6.41
N THR A 310 -7.25 -6.45 -7.45
CA THR A 310 -7.23 -5.74 -8.75
C THR A 310 -8.61 -5.70 -9.40
N GLN A 311 -9.44 -6.71 -9.13
CA GLN A 311 -10.83 -6.80 -9.57
C GLN A 311 -11.75 -5.78 -8.88
N ILE A 312 -11.32 -5.23 -7.74
CA ILE A 312 -12.09 -4.27 -6.95
C ILE A 312 -11.59 -2.85 -7.23
N LYS A 313 -10.34 -2.55 -6.84
CA LYS A 313 -9.71 -1.25 -7.06
C LYS A 313 -8.20 -1.33 -7.25
N GLY A 314 -7.52 -2.29 -6.63
CA GLY A 314 -6.06 -2.37 -6.63
C GLY A 314 -5.43 -1.21 -5.86
N THR A 315 -5.92 -0.92 -4.66
CA THR A 315 -5.36 0.14 -3.79
C THR A 315 -3.94 -0.19 -3.34
N SER A 316 -3.17 0.86 -3.02
CA SER A 316 -1.88 0.82 -2.35
C SER A 316 -2.03 1.15 -0.86
N ASP A 317 -0.97 0.89 -0.09
CA ASP A 317 -0.84 1.27 1.33
C ASP A 317 0.11 2.47 1.53
N TYR A 318 0.93 2.82 0.54
CA TYR A 318 1.91 3.92 0.63
C TYR A 318 2.82 3.89 1.88
N GLY A 319 2.97 2.71 2.51
CA GLY A 319 3.73 2.51 3.74
C GLY A 319 3.11 3.10 5.01
N GLY A 320 1.81 3.39 5.06
CA GLY A 320 1.21 3.89 6.29
C GLY A 320 -0.25 3.53 6.50
N TYR A 321 -0.69 3.69 7.74
CA TYR A 321 -1.97 3.17 8.23
C TYR A 321 -2.59 4.11 9.26
N GLY A 322 -3.91 4.04 9.39
CA GLY A 322 -4.69 4.80 10.35
C GLY A 322 -5.06 6.20 9.89
N TYR A 323 -5.89 6.85 10.72
CA TYR A 323 -6.53 8.13 10.38
C TYR A 323 -5.54 9.26 10.08
N ASN A 324 -4.50 9.41 10.91
CA ASN A 324 -3.49 10.45 10.71
C ASN A 324 -2.77 10.32 9.36
N PHE A 325 -2.50 9.09 8.92
CA PHE A 325 -1.91 8.83 7.63
C PHE A 325 -2.86 9.23 6.48
N VAL A 326 -4.12 8.79 6.52
CA VAL A 326 -5.15 9.19 5.53
C VAL A 326 -5.33 10.71 5.46
N GLN A 327 -5.23 11.41 6.59
CA GLN A 327 -5.29 12.88 6.59
C GLN A 327 -4.09 13.52 5.88
N SER A 328 -2.90 12.91 5.97
CA SER A 328 -1.68 13.44 5.34
C SER A 328 -1.67 13.38 3.80
N LEU A 329 -2.43 12.43 3.23
CA LEU A 329 -2.24 11.77 1.93
C LEU A 329 -2.80 12.43 0.63
N SER A 330 -2.71 13.71 0.27
CA SER A 330 -3.34 14.24 -1.00
C SER A 330 -4.78 13.72 -1.40
N ALA A 331 -5.38 14.17 -2.51
CA ALA A 331 -6.67 13.63 -2.96
C ALA A 331 -6.50 12.36 -3.81
N ALA A 332 -5.47 12.34 -4.66
CA ALA A 332 -5.20 11.23 -5.57
C ALA A 332 -4.75 9.97 -4.83
N GLN A 333 -3.84 10.11 -3.85
CA GLN A 333 -3.39 8.96 -3.05
C GLN A 333 -4.54 8.44 -2.19
N ASN A 334 -5.35 9.32 -1.57
CA ASN A 334 -6.52 8.87 -0.80
C ASN A 334 -7.52 8.05 -1.64
N LEU A 335 -7.76 8.42 -2.89
CA LEU A 335 -8.62 7.64 -3.80
C LEU A 335 -8.01 6.25 -4.12
N ASN A 336 -6.70 6.09 -3.96
CA ASN A 336 -5.97 4.85 -4.21
C ASN A 336 -5.49 4.14 -2.93
N HIS A 337 -5.88 4.61 -1.74
CA HIS A 337 -5.38 4.07 -0.46
C HIS A 337 -6.44 3.24 0.25
N ALA A 338 -6.08 2.03 0.69
CA ALA A 338 -7.02 1.04 1.25
C ALA A 338 -7.71 1.55 2.52
N ASP A 339 -6.94 2.08 3.47
CA ASP A 339 -7.44 2.55 4.75
C ASP A 339 -8.35 3.78 4.60
N THR A 340 -8.30 4.51 3.48
CA THR A 340 -9.24 5.60 3.20
C THR A 340 -10.67 5.09 3.04
N TYR A 341 -10.85 3.99 2.31
CA TYR A 341 -12.15 3.34 2.15
C TYR A 341 -12.61 2.73 3.47
N THR A 342 -11.69 2.06 4.15
CA THR A 342 -11.93 1.40 5.44
C THR A 342 -12.38 2.38 6.50
N LEU A 343 -11.63 3.47 6.72
CA LEU A 343 -11.94 4.45 7.74
C LEU A 343 -13.17 5.30 7.39
N TYR A 344 -13.43 5.57 6.11
CA TYR A 344 -14.69 6.19 5.70
C TYR A 344 -15.89 5.32 6.06
N ALA A 345 -15.82 4.01 5.77
CA ALA A 345 -16.89 3.08 6.10
C ALA A 345 -17.04 2.90 7.63
N GLN A 346 -15.92 2.82 8.34
CA GLN A 346 -15.88 2.70 9.79
C GLN A 346 -16.50 3.92 10.49
N ALA A 347 -16.17 5.13 10.04
CA ALA A 347 -16.71 6.36 10.61
C ALA A 347 -18.24 6.42 10.49
N LEU A 348 -18.75 6.05 9.30
CA LEU A 348 -20.21 5.92 9.08
C LEU A 348 -20.86 4.88 10.01
N TYR A 349 -20.16 3.78 10.32
CA TYR A 349 -20.66 2.76 11.25
C TYR A 349 -20.64 3.25 12.70
N ALA A 350 -19.56 3.90 13.12
CA ALA A 350 -19.37 4.42 14.47
C ALA A 350 -20.17 5.70 14.75
N GLY A 351 -20.65 6.39 13.72
CA GLY A 351 -21.39 7.65 13.89
C GLY A 351 -20.49 8.85 14.19
N CYS A 352 -19.25 8.80 13.70
CA CYS A 352 -18.40 9.98 13.56
C CYS A 352 -18.30 10.38 12.09
#